data_AF-A0A4W5N4P8-F1
#
_entry.id   AF-A0A4W5N4P8-F1
#
_cell.length_a   1.000
_cell.length_b   1.000
_cell.length_c   1.000
_cell.angle_alpha   90.00
_cell.angle_beta   90.00
_cell.angle_gamma   90.00
#
_symmetry.space_group_name_H-M   'P 1'
#
loop_
_entity.id
_entity.type
_entity.pdbx_description
1 polymer ?
#
loop_
_entity_poly.entity_id
_entity_poly.type
_entity_poly.pdbx_seq_one_letter_code
_entity_poly.pdbx_strand_id
1 'polypeptide(L)'
;MKNSCKRNEDGTLPRVICPQCRLGVTRIQDLSNQDMKKVRQLALIDMTALCDLLELDVKRHKTCKRKIPESALFGVPLATLLENDQKVKPTATTPLILQALLWFLEKRGVDSEGILR
;
A
#
# COMPACT_ATOMS: atom_id res chain seq x y z
N MET A 1 -25.72 -10.26 -25.84
CA MET A 1 -24.80 -11.41 -26.01
C MET A 1 -23.39 -10.94 -25.61
N LYS A 2 -22.58 -11.85 -25.09
CA LYS A 2 -21.47 -11.61 -24.15
C LYS A 2 -20.30 -10.84 -24.78
N ASN A 3 -19.93 -9.69 -24.21
CA ASN A 3 -18.60 -9.12 -24.42
C ASN A 3 -17.67 -9.72 -23.35
N SER A 4 -16.95 -10.76 -23.73
CA SER A 4 -15.88 -11.35 -22.94
C SER A 4 -14.79 -10.30 -22.69
N CYS A 5 -14.67 -9.84 -21.44
CA CYS A 5 -13.48 -9.14 -20.98
C CYS A 5 -12.35 -10.18 -20.92
N LYS A 6 -11.56 -10.26 -21.99
CA LYS A 6 -10.32 -11.03 -21.99
C LYS A 6 -9.35 -10.31 -21.05
N ARG A 7 -9.31 -10.72 -19.78
CA ARG A 7 -8.12 -10.50 -18.94
C ARG A 7 -7.00 -11.30 -19.59
N ASN A 8 -6.12 -10.63 -20.31
CA ASN A 8 -4.88 -11.26 -20.69
C ASN A 8 -3.98 -11.26 -19.46
N GLU A 9 -3.77 -12.48 -18.98
CA GLU A 9 -2.68 -12.87 -18.11
C GLU A 9 -1.36 -12.41 -18.72
N ASP A 10 -0.65 -11.53 -18.02
CA ASP A 10 0.79 -11.59 -17.83
C ASP A 10 1.06 -10.76 -16.58
N GLY A 11 1.20 -11.43 -15.43
CA GLY A 11 1.50 -10.81 -14.13
C GLY A 11 2.86 -10.10 -14.05
N THR A 12 3.41 -9.67 -15.18
CA THR A 12 4.62 -8.88 -15.27
C THR A 12 4.25 -7.43 -15.02
N LEU A 13 4.54 -6.94 -13.81
CA LEU A 13 4.44 -5.52 -13.52
C LEU A 13 5.26 -4.75 -14.56
N PRO A 14 4.77 -3.59 -15.07
CA PRO A 14 5.54 -2.80 -16.02
C PRO A 14 6.90 -2.50 -15.42
N ARG A 15 7.97 -2.80 -16.17
CA ARG A 15 9.32 -2.51 -15.74
C ARG A 15 9.52 -1.00 -15.75
N VAL A 16 9.30 -0.36 -14.62
CA VAL A 16 9.56 1.07 -14.43
C VAL A 16 11.08 1.26 -14.42
N ILE A 17 11.63 1.67 -15.55
CA ILE A 17 13.03 2.05 -15.67
C ILE A 17 13.10 3.53 -15.34
N CYS A 18 13.78 3.89 -14.26
CA CYS A 18 14.08 5.29 -13.96
C CYS A 18 15.05 5.80 -15.03
N PRO A 19 14.66 6.78 -15.88
CA PRO A 19 15.55 7.31 -16.89
C PRO A 19 16.76 7.95 -16.21
N GLN A 20 17.96 7.78 -16.79
CA GLN A 20 19.13 8.50 -16.32
C GLN A 20 18.98 9.99 -16.68
N CYS A 21 18.39 10.75 -15.77
CA CYS A 21 18.27 12.19 -15.90
C CYS A 21 19.62 12.86 -15.63
N ARG A 22 19.96 13.90 -16.41
CA ARG A 22 21.18 14.71 -16.21
C ARG A 22 21.36 15.25 -14.79
N LEU A 23 20.25 15.45 -14.07
CA LEU A 23 20.22 16.01 -12.72
C LEU A 23 20.25 14.93 -11.61
N GLY A 24 20.30 13.65 -11.96
CA GLY A 24 20.29 12.54 -11.00
C GLY A 24 18.91 12.23 -10.44
N VAL A 25 18.88 11.60 -9.25
CA VAL A 25 17.67 11.14 -8.56
C VAL A 25 17.58 11.84 -7.20
N THR A 26 16.46 12.53 -6.95
CA THR A 26 16.15 13.13 -5.65
C THR A 26 15.52 12.08 -4.73
N ARG A 27 16.13 11.81 -3.58
CA ARG A 27 15.56 10.91 -2.57
C ARG A 27 14.67 11.69 -1.60
N ILE A 28 13.81 10.97 -0.89
CA ILE A 28 12.91 11.55 0.13
C ILE A 28 13.69 12.35 1.18
N GLN A 29 14.86 11.82 1.60
CA GLN A 29 15.77 12.47 2.55
C GLN A 29 16.40 13.78 2.04
N ASP A 30 16.41 14.01 0.72
CA ASP A 30 16.98 15.21 0.11
C ASP A 30 15.94 16.36 0.04
N LEU A 31 14.68 16.09 0.44
CA LEU A 31 13.56 17.03 0.38
C LEU A 31 13.26 17.66 1.74
N SER A 32 12.92 18.96 1.71
CA SER A 32 12.42 19.66 2.89
C SER A 32 11.00 19.19 3.27
N ASN A 33 10.60 19.42 4.52
CA ASN A 33 9.21 19.16 4.97
C ASN A 33 8.17 19.95 4.17
N GLN A 34 8.53 21.11 3.61
CA GLN A 34 7.64 21.89 2.76
C GLN A 34 7.46 21.25 1.38
N ASP A 35 8.54 20.73 0.80
CA ASP A 35 8.52 20.09 -0.52
C ASP A 35 7.93 18.69 -0.49
N MET A 36 8.08 17.97 0.62
CA MET A 36 7.42 16.67 0.82
C MET A 36 5.90 16.73 0.69
N LYS A 37 5.28 17.89 0.96
CA LYS A 37 3.84 18.09 0.75
C LYS A 37 3.45 18.03 -0.74
N LYS A 38 4.37 18.40 -1.65
CA LYS A 38 4.16 18.41 -3.10
C LYS A 38 4.35 17.03 -3.72
N VAL A 39 5.17 16.17 -3.11
CA VAL A 39 5.48 14.81 -3.60
C VAL A 39 4.21 13.99 -3.85
N ARG A 40 3.22 14.07 -2.94
CA ARG A 40 1.94 13.37 -3.12
C ARG A 40 1.21 13.80 -4.40
N GLN A 41 1.17 15.10 -4.68
CA GLN A 41 0.49 15.61 -5.87
C GLN A 41 1.22 15.17 -7.14
N LEU A 42 2.54 15.26 -7.17
CA LEU A 42 3.37 14.77 -8.28
C LEU A 42 3.16 13.29 -8.53
N ALA A 43 3.19 12.47 -7.48
CA ALA A 43 2.94 11.03 -7.58
C ALA A 43 1.53 10.73 -8.12
N LEU A 44 0.50 11.48 -7.72
CA LEU A 44 -0.86 11.29 -8.25
C LEU A 44 -0.97 11.66 -9.74
N ILE A 45 -0.27 12.71 -10.18
CA ILE A 45 -0.22 13.10 -11.59
C ILE A 45 0.45 11.99 -12.41
N ASP A 46 1.62 11.53 -11.95
CA ASP A 46 2.41 10.49 -12.64
C ASP A 46 1.65 9.16 -12.69
N MET A 47 1.01 8.75 -11.59
CA MET A 47 0.15 7.57 -11.55
C MET A 47 -1.03 7.67 -12.53
N THR A 48 -1.64 8.86 -12.65
CA THR A 48 -2.74 9.06 -13.62
C THR A 48 -2.21 8.92 -15.06
N ALA A 49 -1.08 9.55 -15.37
CA ALA A 49 -0.45 9.44 -16.69
C ALA A 49 -0.05 8.00 -17.04
N LEU A 50 0.47 7.24 -16.06
CA LEU A 50 0.79 5.82 -16.23
C LEU A 50 -0.46 4.96 -16.44
N CYS A 51 -1.55 5.25 -15.73
CA CYS A 51 -2.82 4.55 -15.95
C CYS A 51 -3.39 4.83 -17.34
N ASP A 52 -3.31 6.07 -17.83
CA ASP A 52 -3.75 6.44 -19.18
C ASP A 52 -2.90 5.72 -20.25
N LEU A 53 -1.57 5.68 -20.07
CA LEU A 53 -0.64 4.97 -20.97
C LEU A 53 -0.90 3.46 -21.01
N LEU A 54 -1.28 2.87 -19.87
CA LEU A 54 -1.55 1.44 -19.73
C LEU A 54 -3.03 1.09 -19.96
N GLU A 55 -3.86 2.06 -20.36
CA GLU A 55 -5.31 1.91 -20.57
C GLU A 55 -6.03 1.30 -19.35
N LEU A 56 -5.57 1.63 -18.13
CA LEU A 56 -6.14 1.15 -16.87
C LEU A 56 -7.30 2.03 -16.42
N ASP A 57 -8.51 1.47 -16.36
CA ASP A 57 -9.68 2.16 -15.80
C ASP A 57 -9.58 2.24 -14.26
N VAL A 58 -9.14 3.39 -13.76
CA VAL A 58 -9.08 3.67 -12.32
C VAL A 58 -10.47 4.08 -11.81
N LYS A 59 -11.31 3.10 -11.52
CA LYS A 59 -12.60 3.37 -10.87
C LYS A 59 -12.36 4.00 -9.51
N ARG A 60 -12.97 5.16 -9.27
CA ARG A 60 -12.99 5.78 -7.94
C ARG A 60 -13.56 4.79 -6.95
N HIS A 61 -12.70 4.24 -6.10
CA HIS A 61 -13.14 3.41 -5.00
C HIS A 61 -13.86 4.32 -4.01
N LYS A 62 -15.19 4.31 -4.04
CA LYS A 62 -15.99 4.88 -2.95
C LYS A 62 -15.72 3.99 -1.74
N THR A 63 -14.87 4.44 -0.83
CA THR A 63 -14.79 3.86 0.51
C THR A 63 -16.18 4.00 1.13
N CYS A 64 -16.95 2.92 1.07
CA CYS A 64 -18.22 2.85 1.77
C CYS A 64 -17.88 2.96 3.25
N LYS A 65 -18.22 4.11 3.85
CA LYS A 65 -18.17 4.28 5.30
C LYS A 65 -19.20 3.33 5.90
N ARG A 66 -18.84 2.07 6.10
CA ARG A 66 -19.62 1.15 6.92
C ARG A 66 -19.56 1.69 8.34
N LYS A 67 -20.72 1.82 8.99
CA LYS A 67 -20.78 2.05 10.44
C LYS A 67 -20.25 0.78 11.09
N ILE A 68 -18.97 0.78 11.43
CA ILE A 68 -18.35 -0.30 12.19
C ILE A 68 -18.59 0.06 13.67
N PRO A 69 -19.11 -0.86 14.49
CA PRO A 69 -19.19 -0.64 15.93
C PRO A 69 -17.81 -0.32 16.48
N GLU A 70 -17.72 0.55 17.49
CA GLU A 70 -16.47 0.96 18.13
C GLU A 70 -15.63 -0.28 18.48
N SER A 71 -14.56 -0.52 17.72
CA SER A 71 -13.65 -1.65 17.89
C SER A 71 -12.25 -1.09 18.06
N ALA A 72 -11.52 -1.61 19.04
CA ALA A 72 -10.14 -1.16 19.29
C ALA A 72 -9.13 -1.73 18.28
N LEU A 73 -9.50 -2.76 17.51
CA LEU A 73 -8.56 -3.54 16.70
C LEU A 73 -8.97 -3.70 15.23
N PHE A 74 -10.25 -3.98 14.95
CA PHE A 74 -10.70 -4.27 13.59
C PHE A 74 -11.52 -3.11 13.02
N GLY A 75 -11.31 -2.79 11.75
CA GLY A 75 -12.02 -1.68 11.10
C GLY A 75 -11.49 -0.29 11.47
N VAL A 76 -10.43 -0.21 12.28
CA VAL A 76 -9.70 1.03 12.57
C VAL A 76 -8.60 1.27 11.53
N PRO A 77 -8.25 2.54 11.22
CA PRO A 77 -7.11 2.86 10.38
C PRO A 77 -5.80 2.32 10.97
N LEU A 78 -4.90 1.80 10.12
CA LEU A 78 -3.60 1.29 10.57
C LEU A 78 -2.75 2.34 11.29
N ALA A 79 -2.87 3.62 10.90
CA ALA A 79 -2.18 4.72 11.57
C ALA A 79 -2.64 4.86 13.04
N THR A 80 -3.96 4.88 13.27
CA THR A 80 -4.54 4.94 14.62
C THR A 80 -4.18 3.71 15.45
N LEU A 81 -4.18 2.53 14.83
CA LEU A 81 -3.77 1.29 15.50
C LEU A 81 -2.30 1.37 15.95
N LEU A 82 -1.41 1.84 15.08
CA LEU A 82 0.01 2.01 15.39
C LEU A 82 0.25 3.07 16.47
N GLU A 83 -0.45 4.20 16.42
CA GLU A 83 -0.37 5.25 17.46
C GLU A 83 -0.79 4.69 18.83
N ASN A 84 -1.83 3.86 18.89
CA ASN A 84 -2.25 3.20 20.12
C ASN A 84 -1.21 2.20 20.62
N ASP A 85 -0.64 1.40 19.73
CA ASP A 85 0.43 0.46 20.05
C ASP A 85 1.68 1.17 20.57
N GLN A 86 2.02 2.35 20.03
CA GLN A 86 3.15 3.16 20.48
C GLN A 86 2.98 3.70 21.91
N LYS A 87 1.74 3.86 22.40
CA LYS A 87 1.51 4.20 23.82
C LYS A 87 1.95 3.08 24.76
N VAL A 88 1.87 1.83 24.30
CA VAL A 88 2.30 0.64 25.07
C VAL A 88 3.76 0.31 24.81
N LYS A 89 4.18 0.40 23.54
CA LYS A 89 5.55 0.12 23.08
C LYS A 89 6.02 1.26 22.16
N PRO A 90 6.70 2.28 22.68
CA PRO A 90 7.10 3.47 21.92
C PRO A 90 7.97 3.18 20.69
N THR A 91 8.65 2.04 20.66
CA THR A 91 9.50 1.61 19.54
C THR A 91 8.72 0.85 18.45
N ALA A 92 7.39 0.74 18.57
CA ALA A 92 6.57 0.05 17.58
C ALA A 92 6.55 0.83 16.26
N THR A 93 7.05 0.20 15.20
CA THR A 93 7.01 0.70 13.81
C THR A 93 5.97 -0.04 12.96
N THR A 94 5.39 -1.10 13.50
CA THR A 94 4.38 -1.94 12.85
C THR A 94 3.35 -2.35 13.91
N PRO A 95 2.05 -2.39 13.58
CA PRO A 95 1.01 -2.81 14.53
C PRO A 95 1.32 -4.15 15.20
N LEU A 96 1.18 -4.22 16.52
CA LEU A 96 1.59 -5.37 17.34
C LEU A 96 0.84 -6.64 16.97
N ILE A 97 -0.44 -6.52 16.59
CA ILE A 97 -1.23 -7.66 16.09
C ILE A 97 -0.60 -8.31 14.86
N LEU A 98 -0.08 -7.50 13.93
CA LEU A 98 0.58 -8.00 12.72
C LEU A 98 1.92 -8.64 13.07
N GLN A 99 2.68 -8.05 14.01
CA GLN A 99 3.91 -8.66 14.51
C GLN A 99 3.63 -10.04 15.14
N ALA A 100 2.61 -10.15 15.98
CA ALA A 100 2.23 -11.41 16.62
C ALA A 100 1.76 -12.46 15.61
N LEU A 101 0.96 -12.05 14.62
CA LEU A 101 0.49 -12.91 13.54
C LEU A 101 1.66 -13.46 12.72
N LEU A 102 2.58 -12.58 12.29
CA LEU A 102 3.75 -12.97 11.52
C LEU A 102 4.69 -13.87 12.34
N TRP A 103 4.91 -13.55 13.61
CA TRP A 103 5.69 -14.40 14.51
C TRP A 103 5.09 -15.81 14.64
N PHE A 104 3.76 -15.91 14.77
CA PHE A 104 3.10 -17.20 14.82
C PHE A 104 3.25 -17.99 13.51
N LEU A 105 3.04 -17.32 12.37
CA LEU A 105 3.23 -17.94 11.05
C LEU A 105 4.66 -18.43 10.87
N GLU A 106 5.65 -17.63 11.27
CA GLU A 106 7.07 -18.00 11.21
C GLU A 106 7.36 -19.26 12.05
N LYS A 107 6.75 -19.39 13.23
CA LYS A 107 7.02 -20.51 14.14
C LYS A 107 6.27 -21.79 13.80
N ARG A 108 5.09 -21.70 13.19
CA ARG A 108 4.17 -22.86 13.06
C ARG A 108 3.52 -23.00 11.71
N GLY A 109 3.50 -21.95 10.92
CA GLY A 109 2.73 -21.86 9.68
C GLY A 109 3.55 -22.09 8.41
N VAL A 110 4.87 -21.85 8.43
CA VAL A 110 5.70 -21.84 7.21
C VAL A 110 5.61 -23.14 6.41
N ASP A 111 5.64 -24.28 7.10
CA ASP A 111 5.61 -25.60 6.46
C ASP A 111 4.19 -26.14 6.24
N SER A 112 3.15 -25.38 6.63
CA SER A 112 1.77 -25.79 6.46
C SER A 112 1.32 -25.60 5.01
N GLU A 113 0.82 -26.67 4.39
CA GLU A 113 0.20 -26.59 3.06
C GLU A 113 -1.00 -25.64 3.12
N GLY A 114 -1.05 -24.66 2.20
CA GLY A 114 -2.16 -23.72 2.10
C GLY A 114 -2.24 -22.67 3.22
N ILE A 115 -1.14 -22.39 3.93
CA ILE A 115 -1.10 -21.51 5.13
C ILE A 115 -1.88 -20.18 5.05
N LEU A 116 -2.08 -19.61 3.87
CA LEU A 116 -2.84 -18.36 3.65
C LEU A 116 -3.65 -18.39 2.35
N ARG A 117 -3.94 -19.58 1.80
CA ARG A 117 -4.57 -19.75 0.49
C ARG A 117 -6.05 -20.11 0.59
#